data_AF-A0A7V0Q847-F1
#
_entry.id   AF-A0A7V0Q847-F1
#
_cell.length_a   1.000
_cell.length_b   1.000
_cell.length_c   1.000
_cell.angle_alpha   90.00
_cell.angle_beta   90.00
_cell.angle_gamma   90.00
#
_symmetry.space_group_name_H-M   'P 1'
#
loop_
_entity.id
_entity.type
_entity.pdbx_description
1 polymer ?
#
loop_
_entity_poly.entity_id
_entity_poly.type
_entity_poly.pdbx_seq_one_letter_code
_entity_poly.pdbx_strand_id
1 'polypeptide(L)'
;MKIKIRAKNLELDPIFREEIKKKFNSLEKFVQAIFENEKSFNSSFGKSKVEMWLEIGKTTKHHKMGKVFDVEAQIRFPGKSIRAVVVSEDLRSSINQVKNELQRAFKKYKEKRDAEYKKGKREFKSSIMF
;
A
#
# COMPACT_ATOMS: atom_id res chain seq x y z
N MET A 1 -0.08 11.22 -2.22
CA MET A 1 0.35 9.95 -2.85
C MET A 1 -0.16 9.89 -4.29
N LYS A 2 0.62 9.42 -5.27
CA LYS A 2 0.15 9.26 -6.66
C LYS A 2 -0.38 7.85 -6.90
N ILE A 3 -1.64 7.73 -7.31
CA ILE A 3 -2.31 6.45 -7.54
C ILE A 3 -2.53 6.26 -9.04
N LYS A 4 -2.02 5.17 -9.61
CA LYS A 4 -2.20 4.77 -11.00
C LYS A 4 -3.14 3.56 -11.04
N ILE A 5 -4.35 3.74 -11.58
CA ILE A 5 -5.35 2.67 -11.67
C ILE A 5 -5.39 2.13 -13.11
N ARG A 6 -5.15 0.82 -13.26
CA ARG A 6 -5.24 0.08 -14.52
C ARG A 6 -6.40 -0.93 -14.43
N ALA A 7 -7.22 -0.98 -15.47
CA ALA A 7 -8.26 -2.00 -15.63
C ALA A 7 -7.80 -3.03 -16.66
N LYS A 8 -8.11 -4.30 -16.45
CA LYS A 8 -7.75 -5.43 -17.33
C LYS A 8 -8.97 -6.30 -17.58
N ASN A 9 -9.36 -6.45 -18.84
CA ASN A 9 -10.52 -7.25 -19.25
C ASN A 9 -11.85 -6.82 -18.58
N LEU A 10 -11.96 -5.54 -18.20
CA LEU A 10 -13.16 -4.92 -17.68
C LEU A 10 -13.10 -3.40 -17.87
N GLU A 11 -14.26 -2.76 -17.85
CA GLU A 11 -14.40 -1.32 -17.83
C GLU A 11 -14.66 -0.83 -16.42
N LEU A 12 -13.99 0.26 -16.04
CA LEU A 12 -14.24 0.95 -14.77
C LEU A 12 -14.90 2.28 -15.08
N ASP A 13 -16.14 2.42 -14.61
CA ASP A 13 -16.87 3.67 -14.63
C ASP A 13 -16.05 4.80 -13.97
N PRO A 14 -16.06 6.04 -14.52
CA PRO A 14 -15.30 7.17 -13.97
C PRO A 14 -15.62 7.49 -12.49
N ILE A 15 -16.89 7.41 -12.08
CA ILE A 15 -17.32 7.65 -10.71
C ILE A 15 -16.71 6.57 -9.81
N PHE A 16 -16.81 5.31 -10.23
CA PHE A 16 -16.22 4.21 -9.49
C PHE A 16 -14.69 4.31 -9.39
N ARG A 17 -14.03 4.81 -10.44
CA ARG A 17 -12.59 5.07 -10.45
C ARG A 17 -12.18 6.11 -9.39
N GLU A 18 -12.95 7.18 -9.26
CA GLU A 18 -12.72 8.21 -8.22
C GLU A 18 -13.07 7.70 -6.81
N GLU A 19 -14.09 6.85 -6.64
CA GLU A 19 -14.38 6.16 -5.37
C GLU A 19 -13.19 5.32 -4.91
N ILE A 20 -12.64 4.50 -5.80
CA ILE A 20 -11.45 3.68 -5.55
C ILE A 20 -10.27 4.56 -5.15
N LYS A 21 -10.00 5.61 -5.92
CA LYS A 21 -8.91 6.55 -5.66
C LYS A 21 -9.02 7.20 -4.29
N LYS A 22 -10.21 7.71 -3.90
CA LYS A 22 -10.47 8.25 -2.55
C LYS A 22 -10.21 7.20 -1.47
N LYS A 23 -10.69 5.97 -1.69
CA LYS A 23 -10.54 4.86 -0.74
C LYS A 23 -9.08 4.51 -0.49
N PHE A 24 -8.24 4.45 -1.52
CA PHE A 24 -6.81 4.18 -1.38
C PHE A 24 -6.01 5.40 -0.95
N ASN A 25 -6.46 6.64 -1.22
CA ASN A 25 -5.78 7.83 -0.73
C ASN A 25 -5.72 7.88 0.80
N SER A 26 -6.70 7.29 1.49
CA SER A 26 -6.66 7.13 2.95
C SER A 26 -5.47 6.31 3.48
N LEU A 27 -4.73 5.60 2.62
CA LEU A 27 -3.51 4.90 2.99
C LEU A 27 -2.29 5.83 3.13
N GLU A 28 -2.36 7.04 2.58
CA GLU A 28 -1.27 8.02 2.61
C GLU A 28 -0.82 8.34 4.04
N LYS A 29 -1.76 8.43 4.99
CA LYS A 29 -1.44 8.67 6.41
C LYS A 29 -0.55 7.59 7.02
N PHE A 30 -0.70 6.33 6.60
CA PHE A 30 0.14 5.24 7.12
C PHE A 30 1.54 5.32 6.54
N VAL A 31 1.65 5.73 5.28
CA VAL A 31 2.95 5.97 4.64
C VAL A 31 3.66 7.16 5.29
N GLN A 32 2.95 8.27 5.54
CA GLN A 32 3.51 9.41 6.28
C GLN A 32 3.99 9.01 7.68
N ALA A 33 3.20 8.22 8.41
CA ALA A 33 3.58 7.74 9.74
C ALA A 33 4.83 6.84 9.73
N ILE A 34 5.11 6.10 8.66
CA ILE A 34 6.34 5.29 8.52
C ILE A 34 7.58 6.19 8.45
N PHE A 35 7.47 7.37 7.84
CA PHE A 35 8.59 8.24 7.49
C PHE A 35 8.57 9.59 8.23
N GLU A 36 7.79 9.71 9.29
CA GLU A 36 7.63 10.95 10.06
C GLU A 36 8.96 11.53 10.56
N ASN A 37 9.94 10.66 10.84
CA ASN A 37 11.27 11.03 11.32
C ASN A 37 12.33 11.19 10.21
N GLU A 38 11.99 10.97 8.94
CA GLU A 38 12.92 11.11 7.80
C GLU A 38 12.82 12.50 7.17
N LYS A 39 13.78 13.39 7.47
CA LYS A 39 13.87 14.74 6.87
C LYS A 39 13.94 14.71 5.34
N SER A 40 14.55 13.69 4.75
CA SER A 40 14.64 13.48 3.29
C SER A 40 13.27 13.21 2.65
N PHE A 41 12.39 12.52 3.36
CA PHE A 41 11.02 12.26 2.93
C PHE A 41 10.13 13.50 3.08
N ASN A 42 10.41 14.33 4.09
CA ASN A 42 9.67 15.56 4.43
C ASN A 42 10.23 16.83 3.76
N SER A 43 11.07 16.72 2.72
CA SER A 43 11.72 17.87 2.07
C SER A 43 10.73 18.95 1.55
N SER A 44 11.19 20.21 1.56
CA SER A 44 10.49 21.50 1.55
C SER A 44 9.39 21.78 0.50
N PHE A 45 9.04 20.84 -0.36
CA PHE A 45 7.90 20.94 -1.29
C PHE A 45 6.71 20.03 -0.92
N GLY A 46 6.77 19.35 0.23
CA GLY A 46 5.60 18.74 0.89
C GLY A 46 4.94 17.55 0.18
N LYS A 47 5.50 17.05 -0.93
CA LYS A 47 4.96 15.90 -1.66
C LYS A 47 5.94 14.75 -1.65
N SER A 48 5.66 13.79 -0.79
CA SER A 48 6.30 12.48 -0.83
C SER A 48 6.12 11.82 -2.22
N LYS A 49 7.23 11.38 -2.83
CA LYS A 49 7.25 10.63 -4.11
C LYS A 49 6.83 9.17 -3.92
N VAL A 50 5.65 8.95 -3.36
CA VAL A 50 5.05 7.61 -3.22
C VAL A 50 4.12 7.37 -4.39
N GLU A 51 4.41 6.31 -5.14
CA GLU A 51 3.57 5.81 -6.23
C GLU A 51 2.92 4.48 -5.83
N MET A 52 1.62 4.38 -6.10
CA MET A 52 0.85 3.16 -5.97
C MET A 52 0.26 2.78 -7.33
N TRP A 53 0.43 1.51 -7.69
CA TRP A 53 -0.19 0.90 -8.85
C TRP A 53 -1.30 -0.02 -8.37
N LEU A 54 -2.48 0.16 -8.94
CA LEU A 54 -3.65 -0.66 -8.67
C LEU A 54 -4.11 -1.26 -10.00
N GLU A 55 -3.99 -2.59 -10.13
CA GLU A 55 -4.51 -3.35 -11.26
C GLU A 55 -5.80 -4.05 -10.85
N ILE A 56 -6.86 -3.85 -11.63
CA ILE A 56 -8.18 -4.43 -11.41
C ILE A 56 -8.52 -5.25 -12.65
N GLY A 57 -8.56 -6.56 -12.49
CA GLY A 57 -8.74 -7.54 -13.54
C GLY A 57 -9.99 -8.40 -13.35
N LYS A 58 -10.47 -8.95 -14.45
CA LYS A 58 -11.46 -10.04 -14.46
C LYS A 58 -10.83 -11.27 -15.11
N THR A 59 -10.84 -12.40 -14.40
CA THR A 59 -10.36 -13.69 -14.91
C THR A 59 -11.53 -14.62 -15.20
N THR A 60 -11.40 -15.39 -16.29
CA THR A 60 -12.43 -16.31 -16.79
C THR A 60 -11.91 -17.73 -17.05
N LYS A 61 -10.61 -17.99 -16.84
CA LYS A 61 -9.94 -19.14 -17.49
C LYS A 61 -10.13 -20.52 -16.85
N HIS A 62 -10.49 -20.66 -15.55
CA HIS A 62 -10.51 -21.99 -14.92
C HIS A 62 -11.57 -22.23 -13.82
N HIS A 63 -12.59 -21.36 -13.69
CA HIS A 63 -13.68 -21.61 -12.76
C HIS A 63 -14.93 -21.97 -13.55
N LYS A 64 -15.39 -23.22 -13.43
CA LYS A 64 -16.61 -23.72 -14.07
C LYS A 64 -17.89 -23.02 -13.57
N MET A 65 -17.80 -22.11 -12.58
CA MET A 65 -18.92 -21.37 -12.01
C MET A 65 -18.42 -19.99 -11.52
N GLY A 66 -18.77 -18.89 -12.20
CA GLY A 66 -18.65 -17.52 -11.65
C GLY A 66 -17.64 -16.56 -12.29
N LYS A 67 -17.95 -15.26 -12.23
CA LYS A 67 -17.03 -14.16 -12.58
C LYS A 67 -16.07 -13.98 -11.41
N VAL A 68 -14.76 -14.06 -11.64
CA VAL A 68 -13.75 -13.84 -10.61
C VAL A 68 -12.98 -12.55 -10.91
N PHE A 69 -12.89 -11.67 -9.93
CA PHE A 69 -12.12 -10.44 -9.98
C PHE A 69 -10.76 -10.67 -9.31
N ASP A 70 -9.73 -10.13 -9.94
CA ASP A 70 -8.35 -10.12 -9.45
C ASP A 70 -7.97 -8.66 -9.21
N VAL A 71 -7.67 -8.31 -7.95
CA VAL A 71 -7.26 -6.96 -7.58
C VAL A 71 -5.88 -7.03 -6.98
N GLU A 72 -4.95 -6.33 -7.61
CA GLU A 72 -3.57 -6.23 -7.18
C GLU A 72 -3.21 -4.77 -6.90
N ALA A 73 -2.63 -4.52 -5.73
CA ALA A 73 -2.05 -3.23 -5.42
C ALA A 73 -0.57 -3.39 -5.05
N GLN A 74 0.27 -2.57 -5.69
CA GLN A 74 1.68 -2.43 -5.36
C GLN A 74 1.99 -0.99 -5.00
N ILE A 75 2.69 -0.78 -3.90
CA ILE A 75 3.17 0.54 -3.49
C ILE A 75 4.68 0.50 -3.33
N ARG A 76 5.34 1.57 -3.79
CA ARG A 76 6.79 1.75 -3.65
C ARG A 76 7.09 3.01 -2.85
N PHE A 77 7.99 2.88 -1.90
CA PHE A 77 8.50 3.95 -1.06
C PHE A 77 9.98 3.66 -0.71
N PRO A 78 10.72 4.61 -0.11
CA PRO A 78 12.14 4.40 0.17
C PRO A 78 12.41 3.11 0.97
N GLY A 79 13.35 2.29 0.48
CA GLY A 79 13.82 1.07 1.14
C GLY A 79 12.90 -0.15 1.04
N LYS A 80 11.66 -0.04 0.52
CA LYS A 80 10.78 -1.22 0.37
C LYS A 80 9.64 -1.03 -0.63
N SER A 81 9.13 -2.15 -1.13
CA SER A 81 7.81 -2.20 -1.79
C SER A 81 6.89 -3.16 -1.06
N ILE A 82 5.59 -2.85 -1.05
CA ILE A 82 4.54 -3.70 -0.48
C ILE A 82 3.57 -4.04 -1.61
N ARG A 83 3.17 -5.31 -1.69
CA ARG A 83 2.20 -5.82 -2.65
C ARG A 83 1.10 -6.57 -1.90
N ALA A 84 -0.14 -6.41 -2.35
CA ALA A 84 -1.31 -7.15 -1.89
C ALA A 84 -2.11 -7.59 -3.12
N VAL A 85 -2.59 -8.83 -3.12
CA VAL A 85 -3.32 -9.45 -4.24
C VAL A 85 -4.49 -10.21 -3.66
N VAL A 86 -5.69 -9.92 -4.14
CA VAL A 86 -6.92 -10.59 -3.72
C VAL A 86 -7.70 -11.02 -4.94
N VAL A 87 -8.15 -12.27 -4.90
CA VAL A 87 -9.00 -12.88 -5.92
C VAL A 87 -10.33 -13.24 -5.28
N SER A 88 -11.45 -12.69 -5.76
CA SER A 88 -12.78 -13.05 -5.26
C SER A 88 -13.89 -12.78 -6.28
N GLU A 89 -15.10 -13.28 -6.02
CA GLU A 89 -16.26 -13.12 -6.90
C GLU A 89 -16.87 -11.71 -6.88
N ASP A 90 -16.58 -10.93 -5.83
CA ASP A 90 -17.08 -9.55 -5.69
C ASP A 90 -15.95 -8.53 -5.80
N LEU A 91 -16.07 -7.63 -6.77
CA LEU A 91 -15.07 -6.60 -7.04
C LEU A 91 -14.91 -5.63 -5.86
N ARG A 92 -16.03 -5.20 -5.25
CA ARG A 92 -15.99 -4.24 -4.15
C ARG A 92 -15.33 -4.85 -2.91
N SER A 93 -15.63 -6.10 -2.60
CA SER A 93 -15.00 -6.89 -1.55
C SER A 93 -13.51 -7.05 -1.81
N SER A 94 -13.11 -7.42 -3.03
CA SER A 94 -11.70 -7.54 -3.42
C SER A 94 -10.93 -6.23 -3.18
N ILE A 95 -11.47 -5.10 -3.63
CA ILE A 95 -10.90 -3.76 -3.40
C ILE A 95 -10.75 -3.46 -1.89
N ASN A 96 -11.77 -3.79 -1.10
CA ASN A 96 -11.75 -3.59 0.35
C ASN A 96 -10.68 -4.46 1.03
N GLN A 97 -10.57 -5.71 0.64
CA GLN A 97 -9.61 -6.65 1.19
C GLN A 97 -8.17 -6.22 0.86
N VAL A 98 -7.87 -5.85 -0.39
CA VAL A 98 -6.55 -5.32 -0.77
C VAL A 98 -6.19 -4.09 0.06
N LYS A 99 -7.12 -3.16 0.26
CA LYS A 99 -6.89 -1.99 1.13
C LYS A 99 -6.52 -2.43 2.56
N ASN A 100 -7.26 -3.38 3.12
CA ASN A 100 -7.06 -3.87 4.48
C ASN A 100 -5.70 -4.60 4.62
N GLU A 101 -5.32 -5.39 3.63
CA GLU A 101 -4.01 -6.05 3.59
C GLU A 101 -2.86 -5.04 3.53
N LEU A 102 -2.95 -4.03 2.65
CA LEU A 102 -1.97 -2.96 2.61
C LEU A 102 -1.88 -2.23 3.94
N GLN A 103 -3.01 -1.91 4.57
CA GLN A 103 -3.04 -1.26 5.87
C GLN A 103 -2.31 -2.09 6.94
N ARG A 104 -2.57 -3.41 6.99
CA ARG A 104 -1.87 -4.33 7.91
C ARG A 104 -0.37 -4.38 7.61
N ALA A 105 0.00 -4.44 6.34
CA ALA A 105 1.40 -4.47 5.92
C ALA A 105 2.14 -3.17 6.28
N PHE A 106 1.53 -2.00 6.14
CA PHE A 106 2.11 -0.72 6.57
C PHE A 106 2.33 -0.68 8.07
N LYS A 107 1.35 -1.09 8.88
CA LYS A 107 1.47 -1.14 10.34
C LYS A 107 2.63 -2.03 10.76
N LYS A 108 2.68 -3.26 10.22
CA LYS A 108 3.76 -4.22 10.48
C LYS A 108 5.12 -3.67 10.07
N TYR A 109 5.19 -2.95 8.95
CA TYR A 109 6.43 -2.34 8.50
C TYR A 109 6.90 -1.23 9.44
N LYS A 110 6.00 -0.32 9.86
CA LYS A 110 6.30 0.73 10.84
C LYS A 110 6.81 0.14 12.15
N GLU A 111 6.10 -0.84 12.70
CA GLU A 111 6.45 -1.50 13.97
C GLU A 111 7.84 -2.14 13.91
N LYS A 112 8.14 -2.87 12.83
CA LYS A 112 9.48 -3.46 12.63
C LYS A 112 10.57 -2.40 12.59
N ARG A 113 10.34 -1.32 11.83
CA ARG A 113 11.28 -0.21 11.69
C ARG A 113 11.53 0.51 13.02
N ASP A 114 10.48 0.78 13.78
CA ASP A 114 10.58 1.41 15.09
C ASP A 114 11.33 0.52 16.10
N ALA A 115 11.12 -0.80 16.04
CA ALA A 115 11.85 -1.76 16.86
C ALA A 115 13.35 -1.79 16.53
N GLU A 116 13.71 -1.82 15.24
CA GLU A 116 15.10 -1.77 14.78
C GLU A 116 15.79 -0.46 15.22
N TYR A 117 15.11 0.68 15.09
CA TYR A 117 15.63 1.98 15.52
C TYR A 117 15.88 2.02 17.03
N LYS A 118 14.94 1.53 17.85
CA LYS A 118 15.10 1.43 19.30
C LYS A 118 16.25 0.50 19.69
N LYS A 119 16.41 -0.62 18.98
CA LYS A 119 17.52 -1.57 19.19
C LYS A 119 18.87 -0.91 18.94
N GLY A 120 19.05 -0.27 17.78
CA GLY A 120 20.31 0.41 17.44
C GLY A 120 20.68 1.52 18.43
N LYS A 121 19.70 2.28 18.93
CA LYS A 121 19.94 3.27 20.00
C LYS A 121 20.46 2.66 21.30
N ARG A 122 19.94 1.50 21.70
CA ARG A 122 20.39 0.80 22.92
C ARG A 122 21.81 0.27 22.76
N GLU A 123 22.11 -0.31 21.60
CA GLU A 123 23.44 -0.82 21.27
C GLU A 123 24.48 0.32 21.28
N PHE A 124 24.19 1.45 20.62
CA PHE A 124 25.04 2.63 20.65
C PHE A 124 25.24 3.20 22.05
N LYS A 125 24.15 3.31 22.83
CA LYS A 125 24.24 3.77 24.23
C LYS A 125 25.12 2.86 25.08
N SER A 126 25.06 1.54 24.86
CA SER A 126 25.91 0.58 25.56
C SER A 126 27.39 0.69 25.16
N SER A 127 27.70 1.02 23.90
CA SER A 127 29.08 1.12 23.43
C SER A 127 29.80 2.38 23.88
N ILE A 128 29.07 3.46 24.19
CA ILE A 128 29.65 4.75 24.63
C ILE A 128 29.70 4.93 26.16
N MET A 129 29.12 4.00 26.93
CA MET A 129 29.15 4.02 28.40
C MET A 129 30.27 3.15 29.01
N PHE A 130 31.08 2.52 28.17
CA PHE A 130 32.38 1.95 28.53
C PHE A 130 33.47 3.00 28.31
#